data_AF-A0A7L1Z212-F1
#
_entry.id   AF-A0A7L1Z212-F1
#
_cell.length_a   1.000
_cell.length_b   1.000
_cell.length_c   1.000
_cell.angle_alpha   90.00
_cell.angle_beta   90.00
_cell.angle_gamma   90.00
#
_symmetry.space_group_name_H-M   'P 1'
#
loop_
_entity.id
_entity.type
_entity.pdbx_description
1 polymer ?
#
loop_
_entity_poly.entity_id
_entity_poly.type
_entity_poly.pdbx_seq_one_letter_code
_entity_poly.pdbx_strand_id
1 'polypeptide(L)'
;DSEGGLYVCMNTFLGFGREHIERHYRKTGQCVYLHLKRHVIEKVPGASGGALPKRRNAKLFLDLEINSDLNSDDFEYEDEAKLIIFPDHYEISLPNIEELPALVTIACDALLSAKSPYRKQEPDSWEEELQASKHAKTLVQLDNGVRIPPSGWKCSKCDLRENLWLNLTDGSVLCGKWFFDGSGGNGHAVEHYKETGYPLAVKLGTITPDGADVYSFDEEEPVLDPHIAKHLAHFGIDMLQMQVTENGIRDNDIKPRVSEWEVIQEAGVKLKPMYGPGYTGMKNLGNSCYLNAVMQAIFSIPEFQRAYVGNLPRIFDYSPLDPTQDFNTQMAKLGHGLLSGQYSKPPMKSELIEQVMKEEHKPQHNGISPRMFKAFISKGHPEFSSNRQQDAQEFFLHLINLVERNPVGSENPSDVFRFLVEERTQCCQSRKVRYTERVDYIMQLPVAMEAATNK
;
A
#
# COMPACT_ATOMS: atom_id res chain seq x y z
N ASP A 1 -14.74 8.48 12.94
CA ASP A 1 -14.21 7.22 13.48
C ASP A 1 -13.58 7.41 14.85
N SER A 2 -12.64 8.34 15.02
CA SER A 2 -12.09 8.63 16.36
C SER A 2 -13.16 9.09 17.36
N GLU A 3 -13.03 8.67 18.62
CA GLU A 3 -14.02 8.91 19.71
C GLU A 3 -14.40 10.39 19.87
N GLY A 4 -13.41 11.29 19.78
CA GLY A 4 -13.59 12.74 19.88
C GLY A 4 -14.14 13.43 18.63
N GLY A 5 -14.31 12.70 17.52
CA GLY A 5 -14.68 13.28 16.22
C GLY A 5 -13.61 14.22 15.65
N LEU A 6 -14.00 14.95 14.61
CA LEU A 6 -13.17 15.93 13.92
C LEU A 6 -13.88 17.28 13.90
N TYR A 7 -13.19 18.35 14.29
CA TYR A 7 -13.73 19.70 14.26
C TYR A 7 -13.15 20.46 13.08
N VAL A 8 -14.00 20.87 12.15
CA VAL A 8 -13.61 21.60 10.94
C VAL A 8 -13.85 23.09 11.16
N CYS A 9 -12.79 23.89 11.05
CA CYS A 9 -12.88 25.34 11.10
C CYS A 9 -13.76 25.86 9.95
N MET A 10 -14.83 26.59 10.26
CA MET A 10 -15.74 27.11 9.22
C MET A 10 -15.18 28.29 8.41
N ASN A 11 -14.00 28.79 8.76
CA ASN A 11 -13.33 29.87 8.02
C ASN A 11 -12.20 29.36 7.11
N THR A 12 -11.39 28.41 7.60
CA THR A 12 -10.21 27.89 6.87
C THR A 12 -10.38 26.48 6.33
N PHE A 13 -11.46 25.79 6.73
CA PHE A 13 -11.75 24.40 6.38
C PHE A 13 -10.72 23.36 6.87
N LEU A 14 -9.85 23.77 7.81
CA LEU A 14 -8.90 22.89 8.47
C LEU A 14 -9.60 22.03 9.53
N GLY A 15 -9.27 20.73 9.57
CA GLY A 15 -9.79 19.77 10.53
C GLY A 15 -8.85 19.54 11.72
N PHE A 16 -9.39 19.59 12.94
CA PHE A 16 -8.66 19.40 14.19
C PHE A 16 -9.32 18.31 15.03
N GLY A 17 -8.51 17.43 15.62
CA GLY A 17 -9.00 16.50 16.64
C GLY A 17 -9.39 17.23 17.93
N ARG A 18 -10.15 16.57 18.79
CA ARG A 18 -10.60 17.10 20.09
C ARG A 18 -9.46 17.66 20.95
N GLU A 19 -8.29 17.02 20.92
CA GLU A 19 -7.11 17.45 21.70
C GLU A 19 -6.36 18.65 21.10
N HIS A 20 -6.73 19.10 19.90
CA HIS A 20 -5.99 20.11 19.15
C HIS A 20 -6.82 21.36 18.82
N ILE A 21 -8.14 21.28 18.88
CA ILE A 21 -9.03 22.41 18.57
C ILE A 21 -8.77 23.62 19.47
N GLU A 22 -8.56 23.41 20.78
CA GLU A 22 -8.37 24.52 21.70
C GLU A 22 -7.10 25.32 21.38
N ARG A 23 -6.06 24.64 20.86
CA ARG A 23 -4.85 25.30 20.38
C ARG A 23 -5.14 26.20 19.17
N HIS A 24 -5.95 25.72 18.23
CA HIS A 24 -6.35 26.51 17.07
C HIS A 24 -7.20 27.72 17.48
N TYR A 25 -8.17 27.55 18.38
CA TYR A 25 -8.97 28.64 18.94
C TYR A 25 -8.08 29.71 19.59
N ARG A 26 -7.17 29.32 20.48
CA ARG A 26 -6.25 30.25 21.16
C ARG A 26 -5.33 30.99 20.20
N LYS A 27 -4.88 30.35 19.11
CA LYS A 27 -3.99 30.96 18.10
C LYS A 27 -4.71 31.92 17.16
N THR A 28 -5.93 31.59 16.76
CA THR A 28 -6.62 32.28 15.64
C THR A 28 -7.79 33.15 16.08
N GLY A 29 -8.32 32.92 17.29
CA GLY A 29 -9.59 33.51 17.74
C GLY A 29 -10.82 32.94 17.04
N GLN A 30 -10.69 31.91 16.20
CA GLN A 30 -11.83 31.30 15.51
C GLN A 30 -12.74 30.58 16.50
N CYS A 31 -14.01 30.98 16.57
CA CYS A 31 -14.95 30.40 17.52
C CYS A 31 -15.87 29.32 16.93
N VAL A 32 -16.08 29.30 15.61
CA VAL A 32 -17.13 28.48 14.99
C VAL A 32 -16.52 27.30 14.23
N TYR A 33 -16.94 26.09 14.59
CA TYR A 33 -16.46 24.84 14.03
C TYR A 33 -17.61 23.88 13.72
N LEU A 34 -17.49 23.14 12.63
CA LEU A 34 -18.36 22.01 12.32
C LEU A 34 -17.73 20.73 12.90
N HIS A 35 -18.33 20.17 13.93
CA HIS A 35 -17.95 18.89 14.50
C HIS A 35 -18.59 17.74 13.73
N LEU A 36 -17.77 16.78 13.34
CA LEU A 36 -18.13 15.62 12.55
C LEU A 36 -17.73 14.36 13.30
N LYS A 37 -18.69 13.46 13.52
CA LYS A 37 -18.46 12.18 14.18
C LYS A 37 -19.15 11.06 13.41
N ARG A 38 -18.40 10.00 13.14
CA ARG A 38 -18.92 8.75 12.58
C ARG A 38 -18.90 7.69 13.67
N HIS A 39 -20.06 7.09 13.93
CA HIS A 39 -20.24 5.96 14.82
C HIS A 39 -20.26 4.68 13.99
N VAL A 40 -19.49 3.68 14.42
CA VAL A 40 -19.44 2.36 13.80
C VAL A 40 -20.23 1.40 14.68
N ILE A 41 -21.26 0.78 14.10
CA ILE A 41 -22.16 -0.13 14.79
C ILE A 41 -21.96 -1.53 14.19
N GLU A 42 -21.48 -2.48 15.00
CA GLU A 42 -21.39 -3.89 14.59
C GLU A 42 -22.79 -4.50 14.48
N LYS A 43 -23.10 -5.14 13.35
CA LYS A 43 -24.33 -5.92 13.21
C LYS A 43 -24.23 -7.18 14.06
N VAL A 44 -25.14 -7.36 15.00
CA VAL A 44 -25.24 -8.60 15.79
C VAL A 44 -25.69 -9.74 14.86
N PRO A 45 -24.90 -10.81 14.67
CA PRO A 45 -25.34 -11.95 13.88
C PRO A 45 -26.41 -12.71 14.67
N GLY A 46 -27.64 -12.79 14.14
CA GLY A 46 -28.69 -13.68 14.66
C GLY A 46 -29.94 -13.04 15.25
N ALA A 47 -30.14 -11.72 15.17
CA ALA A 47 -31.36 -11.06 15.66
C ALA A 47 -32.41 -10.75 14.57
N SER A 48 -32.30 -11.33 13.37
CA SER A 48 -33.31 -11.19 12.31
C SER A 48 -34.02 -12.52 12.09
N GLY A 49 -34.95 -12.83 12.99
CA GLY A 49 -36.08 -13.69 12.65
C GLY A 49 -36.88 -13.03 11.53
N GLY A 50 -36.75 -13.54 10.31
CA GLY A 50 -37.77 -13.49 9.26
C GLY A 50 -38.33 -12.13 8.82
N ALA A 51 -37.67 -11.00 9.09
CA ALA A 51 -38.09 -9.70 8.57
C ALA A 51 -36.96 -9.06 7.78
N LEU A 52 -37.22 -8.77 6.49
CA LEU A 52 -36.36 -7.96 5.64
C LEU A 52 -35.98 -6.67 6.40
N PRO A 53 -34.67 -6.37 6.58
CA PRO A 53 -34.26 -5.14 7.25
C PRO A 53 -34.76 -3.95 6.44
N LYS A 54 -35.62 -3.12 7.06
CA LYS A 54 -35.93 -1.79 6.52
C LYS A 54 -34.62 -1.01 6.50
N ARG A 55 -34.02 -0.84 5.31
CA ARG A 55 -33.00 0.20 5.06
C ARG A 55 -33.58 1.53 5.52
N ARG A 56 -33.25 1.96 6.75
CA ARG A 56 -33.40 3.36 7.11
C ARG A 56 -32.34 4.08 6.31
N ASN A 57 -32.78 4.93 5.38
CA ASN A 57 -31.92 5.83 4.61
C ASN A 57 -31.28 6.83 5.59
N ALA A 58 -30.23 6.43 6.30
CA ALA A 58 -29.27 7.39 6.84
C ALA A 58 -28.54 7.96 5.63
N LYS A 59 -28.85 9.20 5.25
CA LYS A 59 -28.03 9.92 4.28
C LYS A 59 -26.63 10.04 4.89
N LEU A 60 -25.69 9.21 4.44
CA LEU A 60 -24.26 9.40 4.73
C LEU A 60 -23.85 10.71 4.07
N PHE A 61 -23.61 11.76 4.86
CA PHE A 61 -23.14 13.05 4.35
C PHE A 61 -21.62 13.13 4.43
N LEU A 62 -20.98 12.42 5.36
CA LEU A 62 -19.53 12.30 5.35
C LEU A 62 -19.15 11.27 4.29
N ASP A 63 -18.69 11.73 3.14
CA ASP A 63 -18.02 10.89 2.16
C ASP A 63 -16.57 10.59 2.60
N LEU A 64 -16.42 10.13 3.85
CA LEU A 64 -15.19 9.53 4.33
C LEU A 64 -15.13 8.13 3.70
N GLU A 65 -14.05 7.87 2.95
CA GLU A 65 -13.73 6.55 2.41
C GLU A 65 -14.09 5.48 3.44
N ILE A 66 -15.06 4.64 3.10
CA ILE A 66 -15.20 3.33 3.73
C ILE A 66 -13.84 2.68 3.53
N ASN A 67 -13.11 2.37 4.61
CA ASN A 67 -11.88 1.58 4.50
C ASN A 67 -12.25 0.37 3.63
N SER A 68 -11.68 0.30 2.43
CA SER A 68 -11.89 -0.78 1.46
C SER A 68 -11.46 -2.16 1.99
N ASP A 69 -10.87 -2.19 3.18
CA ASP A 69 -10.44 -3.39 3.91
C ASP A 69 -11.57 -4.03 4.75
N LEU A 70 -12.76 -3.41 4.82
CA LEU A 70 -13.91 -3.97 5.54
C LEU A 70 -14.91 -4.56 4.56
N ASN A 71 -15.26 -5.85 4.76
CA ASN A 71 -16.49 -6.41 4.22
C ASN A 71 -17.65 -5.52 4.71
N SER A 72 -18.21 -4.72 3.80
CA SER A 72 -19.23 -3.70 4.10
C SER A 72 -20.52 -4.27 4.70
N ASP A 73 -20.65 -5.60 4.71
CA ASP A 73 -21.86 -6.29 5.14
C ASP A 73 -21.99 -6.41 6.66
N ASP A 74 -20.90 -6.29 7.43
CA ASP A 74 -20.89 -6.54 8.89
C ASP A 74 -21.10 -5.28 9.76
N PHE A 75 -20.97 -4.08 9.19
CA PHE A 75 -21.00 -2.82 9.94
C PHE A 75 -22.06 -1.84 9.41
N GLU A 76 -22.77 -1.18 10.32
CA GLU A 76 -23.59 -0.01 10.03
C GLU A 76 -22.85 1.26 10.47
N TYR A 77 -22.95 2.33 9.68
CA TYR A 77 -22.31 3.61 9.96
C TYR A 77 -23.38 4.67 10.18
N GLU A 78 -23.25 5.43 11.27
CA GLU A 78 -24.09 6.58 11.57
C GLU A 78 -23.23 7.84 11.66
N ASP A 79 -23.53 8.81 10.80
CA ASP A 79 -22.83 10.09 10.73
C ASP A 79 -23.60 11.17 11.50
N GLU A 80 -22.91 11.83 12.42
CA GLU A 80 -23.40 12.92 13.25
C GLU A 80 -22.63 14.21 12.92
N ALA A 81 -23.36 15.30 12.70
CA ALA A 81 -22.79 16.62 12.46
C ALA A 81 -23.40 17.64 13.43
N LYS A 82 -22.53 18.45 14.04
CA LYS A 82 -22.90 19.49 15.00
C LYS A 82 -22.13 20.77 14.74
N LEU A 83 -22.77 21.91 14.95
CA LEU A 83 -22.08 23.20 15.02
C LEU A 83 -21.63 23.44 16.47
N ILE A 84 -20.35 23.76 16.66
CA ILE A 84 -19.76 24.02 17.97
C ILE A 84 -19.26 25.45 18.02
N ILE A 85 -19.65 26.20 19.06
CA ILE A 85 -19.27 27.60 19.27
C ILE A 85 -18.44 27.73 20.55
N PHE A 86 -17.20 28.20 20.40
CA PHE A 86 -16.28 28.51 21.48
C PHE A 86 -16.51 29.93 22.04
N PRO A 87 -16.16 30.20 23.30
CA PRO A 87 -15.45 29.32 24.25
C PRO A 87 -16.36 28.34 25.03
N ASP A 88 -17.67 28.56 25.06
CA ASP A 88 -18.58 27.79 25.93
C ASP A 88 -18.91 26.38 25.41
N HIS A 89 -18.37 26.01 24.25
CA HIS A 89 -18.64 24.73 23.56
C HIS A 89 -20.14 24.51 23.33
N TYR A 90 -20.86 25.59 22.97
CA TYR A 90 -22.28 25.49 22.69
C TYR A 90 -22.52 24.64 21.44
N GLU A 91 -23.28 23.56 21.58
CA GLU A 91 -23.53 22.58 20.52
C GLU A 91 -24.91 22.78 19.89
N ILE A 92 -24.97 22.85 18.56
CA ILE A 92 -26.22 22.88 17.80
C ILE A 92 -26.20 21.68 16.83
N SER A 93 -27.10 20.72 17.04
CA SER A 93 -27.23 19.54 16.17
C SER A 93 -27.72 19.92 14.77
N LEU A 94 -27.18 19.30 13.73
CA LEU A 94 -27.61 19.49 12.34
C LEU A 94 -28.37 18.26 11.82
N PRO A 95 -29.34 18.42 10.90
CA PRO A 95 -29.80 19.68 10.31
C PRO A 95 -30.75 20.45 11.26
N ASN A 96 -30.52 21.74 11.44
CA ASN A 96 -31.41 22.64 12.19
C ASN A 96 -31.87 23.79 11.29
N ILE A 97 -32.86 23.49 10.43
CA ILE A 97 -33.32 24.37 9.34
C ILE A 97 -34.17 25.54 9.86
N GLU A 98 -34.76 25.42 11.04
CA GLU A 98 -35.69 26.41 11.59
C GLU A 98 -35.00 27.49 12.44
N GLU A 99 -33.90 27.15 13.13
CA GLU A 99 -33.24 28.08 14.09
C GLU A 99 -31.97 28.75 13.54
N LEU A 100 -31.35 28.20 12.48
CA LEU A 100 -30.09 28.72 11.94
C LEU A 100 -30.32 29.70 10.77
N PRO A 101 -29.56 30.81 10.69
CA PRO A 101 -29.58 31.68 9.52
C PRO A 101 -29.24 30.93 8.24
N ALA A 102 -29.91 31.27 7.13
CA ALA A 102 -29.75 30.59 5.85
C ALA A 102 -28.28 30.49 5.38
N LEU A 103 -27.46 31.52 5.63
CA LEU A 103 -26.04 31.52 5.29
C LEU A 103 -25.25 30.43 6.04
N VAL A 104 -25.57 30.18 7.31
CA VAL A 104 -24.93 29.15 8.13
C VAL A 104 -25.30 27.76 7.61
N THR A 105 -26.58 27.55 7.31
CA THR A 105 -27.07 26.28 6.73
C THR A 105 -26.39 25.99 5.38
N ILE A 106 -26.29 26.98 4.49
CA ILE A 106 -25.60 26.85 3.20
C ILE A 106 -24.12 26.50 3.40
N ALA A 107 -23.44 27.15 4.34
CA ALA A 107 -22.03 26.88 4.62
C ALA A 107 -21.82 25.47 5.18
N CYS A 108 -22.68 25.01 6.09
CA CYS A 108 -22.65 23.65 6.62
C CYS A 108 -22.89 22.61 5.51
N ASP A 109 -23.90 22.80 4.68
CA ASP A 109 -24.21 21.90 3.56
C ASP A 109 -23.08 21.86 2.53
N ALA A 110 -22.45 23.00 2.23
CA ALA A 110 -21.29 23.07 1.35
C ALA A 110 -20.08 22.30 1.91
N LEU A 111 -19.85 22.36 3.23
CA LEU A 111 -18.75 21.65 3.88
C LEU A 111 -19.02 20.14 3.97
N LEU A 112 -20.26 19.74 4.30
CA LEU A 112 -20.67 18.33 4.33
C LEU A 112 -20.63 17.70 2.93
N SER A 113 -20.92 18.47 1.88
CA SER A 113 -20.84 17.99 0.49
C SER A 113 -19.45 18.12 -0.15
N ALA A 114 -18.48 18.71 0.56
CA ALA A 114 -17.13 18.91 0.04
C ALA A 114 -16.43 17.56 -0.19
N LYS A 115 -15.86 17.38 -1.37
CA LYS A 115 -15.09 16.18 -1.70
C LYS A 115 -13.78 16.18 -0.92
N SER A 116 -13.42 15.02 -0.38
CA SER A 116 -12.09 14.84 0.22
C SER A 116 -11.00 15.08 -0.83
N PRO A 117 -9.94 15.86 -0.54
CA PRO A 117 -8.81 16.04 -1.46
C PRO A 117 -8.03 14.73 -1.68
N TYR A 118 -8.26 13.73 -0.83
CA TYR A 118 -7.69 12.40 -0.95
C TYR A 118 -8.63 11.40 -1.66
N ARG A 119 -9.87 11.80 -1.98
CA ARG A 119 -10.82 11.03 -2.81
C ARG A 119 -10.29 11.05 -4.23
N LYS A 120 -9.41 10.11 -4.53
CA LYS A 120 -8.98 9.70 -5.87
C LYS A 120 -8.76 10.88 -6.85
N GLN A 121 -7.55 11.45 -6.84
CA GLN A 121 -6.76 11.26 -8.07
C GLN A 121 -6.41 9.78 -8.04
N GLU A 122 -7.29 8.94 -8.56
CA GLU A 122 -6.81 7.83 -9.37
C GLU A 122 -6.31 8.53 -10.64
N PRO A 123 -4.99 8.76 -10.83
CA PRO A 123 -4.48 8.33 -12.11
C PRO A 123 -4.85 6.86 -12.18
N ASP A 124 -5.52 6.46 -13.27
CA ASP A 124 -5.85 5.09 -13.62
C ASP A 124 -5.23 4.09 -12.65
N SER A 125 -6.06 3.42 -11.85
CA SER A 125 -5.65 2.14 -11.30
C SER A 125 -4.89 1.44 -12.42
N TRP A 126 -3.58 1.29 -12.29
CA TRP A 126 -2.81 0.40 -13.14
C TRP A 126 -3.16 -1.05 -12.75
N GLU A 127 -4.45 -1.35 -12.55
CA GLU A 127 -5.02 -2.45 -13.29
C GLU A 127 -4.91 -1.98 -14.73
N GLU A 128 -3.79 -2.28 -15.39
CA GLU A 128 -3.82 -2.36 -16.84
C GLU A 128 -5.05 -3.21 -17.13
N GLU A 129 -6.15 -2.59 -17.56
CA GLU A 129 -7.29 -3.33 -18.10
C GLU A 129 -6.64 -4.15 -19.21
N LEU A 130 -6.43 -5.43 -18.92
CA LEU A 130 -5.69 -6.33 -19.78
C LEU A 130 -6.30 -6.18 -21.17
N GLN A 131 -5.53 -5.61 -22.09
CA GLN A 131 -6.09 -5.30 -23.39
C GLN A 131 -6.37 -6.62 -24.11
N ALA A 132 -7.49 -6.68 -24.83
CA ALA A 132 -7.77 -7.86 -25.64
C ALA A 132 -6.67 -8.00 -26.69
N SER A 133 -6.03 -9.17 -26.76
CA SER A 133 -4.92 -9.37 -27.69
C SER A 133 -5.35 -9.10 -29.13
N LYS A 134 -4.45 -8.48 -29.90
CA LYS A 134 -4.61 -8.32 -31.36
C LYS A 134 -4.82 -9.67 -32.06
N HIS A 135 -4.26 -10.74 -31.50
CA HIS A 135 -4.27 -12.08 -32.08
C HIS A 135 -5.49 -12.92 -31.67
N ALA A 136 -6.21 -12.55 -30.62
CA ALA A 136 -7.31 -13.35 -30.08
C ALA A 136 -8.47 -13.62 -31.07
N LYS A 137 -8.66 -12.76 -32.08
CA LYS A 137 -9.71 -12.93 -33.11
C LYS A 137 -9.23 -13.65 -34.37
N THR A 138 -7.93 -13.58 -34.65
CA THR A 138 -7.31 -14.08 -35.88
C THR A 138 -6.43 -15.30 -35.64
N LEU A 139 -6.39 -15.81 -34.40
CA LEU A 139 -5.60 -16.97 -34.03
C LEU A 139 -6.04 -18.19 -34.82
N VAL A 140 -5.12 -18.75 -35.61
CA VAL A 140 -5.34 -20.01 -36.32
C VAL A 140 -4.82 -21.13 -35.44
N GLN A 141 -5.69 -22.05 -35.04
CA GLN A 141 -5.29 -23.26 -34.31
C GLN A 141 -5.03 -24.39 -35.31
N LEU A 142 -3.90 -25.06 -35.17
CA LEU A 142 -3.54 -26.19 -36.01
C LEU A 142 -4.35 -27.43 -35.60
N ASP A 143 -4.88 -28.15 -36.58
CA ASP A 143 -5.51 -29.45 -36.35
C ASP A 143 -4.45 -30.54 -36.38
N ASN A 144 -3.68 -30.62 -35.30
CA ASN A 144 -2.58 -31.57 -35.12
C ASN A 144 -2.94 -32.77 -34.23
N GLY A 145 -4.22 -32.92 -33.87
CA GLY A 145 -4.73 -34.03 -33.06
C GLY A 145 -4.26 -34.05 -31.60
N VAL A 146 -3.64 -32.97 -31.11
CA VAL A 146 -3.14 -32.87 -29.73
C VAL A 146 -4.31 -32.70 -28.76
N ARG A 147 -4.38 -33.56 -27.74
CA ARG A 147 -5.29 -33.41 -26.60
C ARG A 147 -4.51 -33.25 -25.32
N ILE A 148 -4.86 -32.24 -24.54
CA ILE A 148 -4.16 -31.92 -23.29
C ILE A 148 -4.90 -32.59 -22.11
N PRO A 149 -4.23 -33.43 -21.31
CA PRO A 149 -4.85 -34.02 -20.12
C PRO A 149 -5.18 -32.93 -19.08
N PRO A 150 -6.13 -33.16 -18.16
CA PRO A 150 -6.52 -32.16 -17.16
C PRO A 150 -5.50 -31.95 -16.03
N SER A 151 -4.46 -32.81 -15.94
CA SER A 151 -3.39 -32.69 -14.94
C SER A 151 -2.15 -33.47 -15.36
N GLY A 152 -1.06 -33.32 -14.60
CA GLY A 152 0.19 -34.08 -14.80
C GLY A 152 1.08 -33.58 -15.93
N TRP A 153 0.95 -32.32 -16.30
CA TRP A 153 1.72 -31.70 -17.39
C TRP A 153 3.23 -31.70 -17.12
N LYS A 154 3.99 -31.74 -18.21
CA LYS A 154 5.45 -31.67 -18.21
C LYS A 154 5.90 -30.88 -19.44
N CYS A 155 6.95 -30.09 -19.29
CA CYS A 155 7.56 -29.41 -20.43
C CYS A 155 8.01 -30.43 -21.50
N SER A 156 7.73 -30.15 -22.78
CA SER A 156 8.15 -31.02 -23.88
C SER A 156 9.67 -31.02 -24.13
N LYS A 157 10.40 -29.97 -23.71
CA LYS A 157 11.85 -29.82 -23.90
C LYS A 157 12.68 -30.12 -22.63
N CYS A 158 12.09 -30.17 -21.43
CA CYS A 158 12.82 -30.47 -20.18
C CYS A 158 11.97 -31.17 -19.11
N ASP A 159 12.54 -31.38 -17.92
CA ASP A 159 11.89 -32.13 -16.83
C ASP A 159 10.97 -31.30 -15.91
N LEU A 160 10.76 -30.01 -16.21
CA LEU A 160 9.92 -29.14 -15.39
C LEU A 160 8.44 -29.52 -15.46
N ARG A 161 7.79 -29.49 -14.29
CA ARG A 161 6.35 -29.78 -14.09
C ARG A 161 5.55 -28.56 -13.63
N GLU A 162 6.23 -27.45 -13.34
CA GLU A 162 5.65 -26.21 -12.84
C GLU A 162 5.97 -25.05 -13.79
N ASN A 163 5.18 -23.97 -13.72
CA ASN A 163 5.28 -22.81 -14.60
C ASN A 163 5.28 -23.18 -16.10
N LEU A 164 4.26 -23.97 -16.47
CA LEU A 164 4.07 -24.47 -17.82
C LEU A 164 3.06 -23.60 -18.57
N TRP A 165 3.36 -23.36 -19.84
CA TRP A 165 2.59 -22.54 -20.76
C TRP A 165 2.16 -23.40 -21.93
N LEU A 166 0.87 -23.41 -22.22
CA LEU A 166 0.26 -24.07 -23.35
C LEU A 166 0.13 -23.06 -24.50
N ASN A 167 0.80 -23.30 -25.62
CA ASN A 167 0.63 -22.46 -26.79
C ASN A 167 -0.74 -22.73 -27.45
N LEU A 168 -1.51 -21.67 -27.69
CA LEU A 168 -2.89 -21.79 -28.18
C LEU A 168 -2.98 -22.12 -29.68
N THR A 169 -1.88 -22.05 -30.44
CA THR A 169 -1.83 -22.38 -31.87
C THR A 169 -1.58 -23.87 -32.11
N ASP A 170 -0.61 -24.47 -31.43
CA ASP A 170 -0.16 -25.85 -31.70
C ASP A 170 -0.28 -26.80 -30.51
N GLY A 171 -0.72 -26.32 -29.34
CA GLY A 171 -0.90 -27.16 -28.16
C GLY A 171 0.41 -27.63 -27.51
N SER A 172 1.55 -27.02 -27.85
CA SER A 172 2.82 -27.31 -27.19
C SER A 172 2.82 -26.86 -25.73
N VAL A 173 3.36 -27.69 -24.83
CA VAL A 173 3.45 -27.40 -23.38
C VAL A 173 4.91 -27.15 -23.00
N LEU A 174 5.23 -25.91 -22.65
CA LEU A 174 6.62 -25.46 -22.49
C LEU A 174 6.81 -24.64 -21.22
N CYS A 175 7.99 -24.71 -20.60
CA CYS A 175 8.25 -23.95 -19.38
C CYS A 175 8.48 -22.46 -19.68
N GLY A 176 8.07 -21.61 -18.73
CA GLY A 176 8.17 -20.15 -18.81
C GLY A 176 9.61 -19.60 -18.78
N LYS A 177 9.75 -18.27 -18.73
CA LYS A 177 11.04 -17.57 -18.77
C LYS A 177 11.93 -17.91 -17.55
N TRP A 178 13.23 -17.88 -17.79
CA TRP A 178 14.25 -17.97 -16.76
C TRP A 178 14.42 -16.61 -16.09
N PHE A 179 14.31 -16.56 -14.77
CA PHE A 179 14.59 -15.37 -13.98
C PHE A 179 15.97 -15.51 -13.33
N PHE A 180 16.65 -14.37 -13.15
CA PHE A 180 18.03 -14.31 -12.63
C PHE A 180 18.14 -14.81 -11.17
N ASP A 181 17.01 -14.92 -10.48
CA ASP A 181 16.88 -15.43 -9.10
C ASP A 181 16.82 -16.97 -9.01
N GLY A 182 16.95 -17.68 -10.14
CA GLY A 182 16.88 -19.15 -10.20
C GLY A 182 15.46 -19.71 -10.14
N SER A 183 14.45 -18.85 -10.02
CA SER A 183 13.03 -19.21 -10.17
C SER A 183 12.60 -19.08 -11.64
N GLY A 184 11.53 -19.79 -12.01
CA GLY A 184 11.00 -19.78 -13.37
C GLY A 184 11.27 -21.05 -14.18
N GLY A 185 11.09 -20.96 -15.49
CA GLY A 185 11.39 -22.05 -16.43
C GLY A 185 12.67 -21.81 -17.20
N ASN A 186 13.02 -22.70 -18.12
CA ASN A 186 14.21 -22.57 -18.98
C ASN A 186 13.99 -21.66 -20.21
N GLY A 187 12.87 -20.94 -20.28
CA GLY A 187 12.54 -20.06 -21.41
C GLY A 187 12.08 -20.77 -22.68
N HIS A 188 11.79 -22.07 -22.64
CA HIS A 188 11.39 -22.84 -23.82
C HIS A 188 10.13 -22.31 -24.51
N ALA A 189 9.18 -21.72 -23.77
CA ALA A 189 7.99 -21.12 -24.38
C ALA A 189 8.35 -19.91 -25.28
N VAL A 190 9.31 -19.09 -24.85
CA VAL A 190 9.80 -17.93 -25.64
C VAL A 190 10.65 -18.40 -26.82
N GLU A 191 11.47 -19.43 -26.64
CA GLU A 191 12.25 -20.03 -27.73
C GLU A 191 11.33 -20.60 -28.81
N HIS A 192 10.27 -21.30 -28.41
CA HIS A 192 9.27 -21.84 -29.33
C HIS A 192 8.54 -20.75 -30.11
N TYR A 193 8.19 -19.63 -29.47
CA TYR A 193 7.66 -18.47 -30.17
C TYR A 193 8.65 -17.92 -31.20
N LYS A 194 9.94 -17.83 -30.87
CA LYS A 194 10.97 -17.36 -31.84
C LYS A 194 11.14 -18.31 -33.03
N GLU A 195 10.93 -19.61 -32.84
CA GLU A 195 11.03 -20.62 -33.89
C GLU A 195 9.79 -20.68 -34.79
N THR A 196 8.60 -20.47 -34.22
CA THR A 196 7.31 -20.73 -34.89
C THR A 196 6.50 -19.47 -35.23
N GLY A 197 6.70 -18.39 -34.49
CA GLY A 197 5.90 -17.16 -34.57
C GLY A 197 4.51 -17.26 -33.92
N TYR A 198 4.23 -18.29 -33.10
CA TYR A 198 2.90 -18.48 -32.50
C TYR A 198 2.67 -17.60 -31.27
N PRO A 199 1.77 -16.59 -31.34
CA PRO A 199 1.84 -15.42 -30.47
C PRO A 199 1.26 -15.62 -29.06
N LEU A 200 0.29 -16.52 -28.88
CA LEU A 200 -0.47 -16.64 -27.63
C LEU A 200 -0.19 -17.93 -26.87
N ALA A 201 0.01 -17.82 -25.57
CA ALA A 201 0.07 -18.96 -24.66
C ALA A 201 -0.70 -18.70 -23.36
N VAL A 202 -1.32 -19.75 -22.83
CA VAL A 202 -2.05 -19.74 -21.56
C VAL A 202 -1.26 -20.48 -20.50
N LYS A 203 -1.25 -19.96 -19.26
CA LYS A 203 -0.55 -20.61 -18.15
C LYS A 203 -1.37 -21.80 -17.63
N LEU A 204 -0.76 -22.99 -17.66
CA LEU A 204 -1.37 -24.20 -17.09
C LEU A 204 -1.34 -24.09 -15.57
N GLY A 205 -2.50 -24.30 -14.93
CA GLY A 205 -2.70 -24.15 -13.50
C GLY A 205 -3.46 -22.89 -13.07
N THR A 206 -3.68 -21.92 -13.98
CA THR A 206 -4.49 -20.71 -13.71
C THR A 206 -5.82 -20.69 -14.47
N ILE A 207 -6.15 -21.79 -15.15
CA ILE A 207 -7.41 -21.99 -15.86
C ILE A 207 -8.51 -22.26 -14.83
N THR A 208 -9.48 -21.34 -14.74
CA THR A 208 -10.67 -21.43 -13.89
C THR A 208 -11.93 -21.26 -14.74
N PRO A 209 -13.13 -21.52 -14.20
CA PRO A 209 -14.38 -21.24 -14.92
C PRO A 209 -14.56 -19.77 -15.30
N ASP A 210 -13.96 -18.85 -14.53
CA ASP A 210 -14.09 -17.40 -14.71
C ASP A 210 -13.02 -16.79 -15.63
N GLY A 211 -11.92 -17.51 -15.91
CA GLY A 211 -10.85 -17.00 -16.78
C GLY A 211 -9.55 -17.81 -16.70
N ALA A 212 -8.54 -17.38 -17.46
CA ALA A 212 -7.20 -17.95 -17.45
C ALA A 212 -6.15 -16.86 -17.76
N ASP A 213 -4.93 -17.02 -17.25
CA ASP A 213 -3.85 -16.07 -17.54
C ASP A 213 -3.28 -16.35 -18.93
N VAL A 214 -3.44 -15.38 -19.85
CA VAL A 214 -2.94 -15.45 -21.22
C VAL A 214 -1.83 -14.43 -21.42
N TYR A 215 -0.76 -14.85 -22.07
CA TYR A 215 0.39 -14.02 -22.41
C TYR A 215 0.58 -13.97 -23.92
N SER A 216 0.85 -12.76 -24.43
CA SER A 216 1.17 -12.52 -25.83
C SER A 216 2.66 -12.29 -25.98
N PHE A 217 3.35 -13.20 -26.67
CA PHE A 217 4.78 -13.04 -26.93
C PHE A 217 5.08 -11.96 -27.97
N ASP A 218 4.10 -11.63 -28.82
CA ASP A 218 4.22 -10.56 -29.81
C ASP A 218 4.03 -9.16 -29.20
N GLU A 219 3.15 -9.06 -28.19
CA GLU A 219 2.89 -7.82 -27.45
C GLU A 219 3.78 -7.68 -26.20
N GLU A 220 4.53 -8.73 -25.86
CA GLU A 220 5.38 -8.87 -24.66
C GLU A 220 4.66 -8.59 -23.32
N GLU A 221 3.33 -8.64 -23.30
CA GLU A 221 2.45 -8.26 -22.19
C GLU A 221 1.38 -9.33 -21.90
N PRO A 222 0.84 -9.38 -20.68
CA PRO A 222 -0.36 -10.17 -20.38
C PRO A 222 -1.58 -9.57 -21.09
N VAL A 223 -2.44 -10.42 -21.65
CA VAL A 223 -3.55 -10.01 -22.53
C VAL A 223 -4.83 -10.74 -22.17
N LEU A 224 -6.00 -10.15 -22.51
CA LEU A 224 -7.26 -10.89 -22.51
C LEU A 224 -7.45 -11.62 -23.83
N ASP A 225 -7.94 -12.85 -23.75
CA ASP A 225 -8.49 -13.57 -24.89
C ASP A 225 -10.00 -13.78 -24.70
N PRO A 226 -10.85 -12.96 -25.35
CA PRO A 226 -12.31 -13.11 -25.28
C PRO A 226 -12.82 -14.46 -25.77
N HIS A 227 -12.01 -15.23 -26.51
CA HIS A 227 -12.37 -16.54 -27.06
C HIS A 227 -11.62 -17.70 -26.39
N ILE A 228 -11.03 -17.47 -25.21
CA ILE A 228 -10.20 -18.47 -24.51
C ILE A 228 -10.91 -19.82 -24.32
N ALA A 229 -12.20 -19.80 -24.01
CA ALA A 229 -13.00 -21.02 -23.86
C ALA A 229 -13.06 -21.84 -25.16
N LYS A 230 -13.15 -21.17 -26.32
CA LYS A 230 -13.13 -21.83 -27.63
C LYS A 230 -11.74 -22.36 -27.97
N HIS A 231 -10.69 -21.59 -27.68
CA HIS A 231 -9.32 -21.99 -27.94
C HIS A 231 -8.87 -23.18 -27.07
N LEU A 232 -9.30 -23.22 -25.81
CA LEU A 232 -9.06 -24.34 -24.90
C LEU A 232 -9.86 -25.59 -25.28
N ALA A 233 -11.11 -25.41 -25.75
CA ALA A 233 -11.95 -26.52 -26.19
C ALA A 233 -11.35 -27.27 -27.39
N HIS A 234 -10.60 -26.60 -28.28
CA HIS A 234 -9.87 -27.23 -29.39
C HIS A 234 -8.90 -28.31 -28.92
N PHE A 235 -8.24 -28.08 -27.78
CA PHE A 235 -7.30 -29.04 -27.17
C PHE A 235 -7.96 -30.02 -26.19
N GLY A 236 -9.30 -30.00 -26.09
CA GLY A 236 -10.08 -30.86 -25.21
C GLY A 236 -10.13 -30.41 -23.74
N ILE A 237 -9.81 -29.14 -23.46
CA ILE A 237 -9.93 -28.55 -22.12
C ILE A 237 -11.29 -27.85 -21.99
N ASP A 238 -12.15 -28.38 -21.10
CA ASP A 238 -13.40 -27.74 -20.72
C ASP A 238 -13.21 -26.90 -19.45
N MET A 239 -13.34 -25.58 -19.58
CA MET A 239 -13.16 -24.64 -18.47
C MET A 239 -14.17 -24.88 -17.32
N LEU A 240 -15.35 -25.45 -17.61
CA LEU A 240 -16.37 -25.73 -16.60
C LEU A 240 -16.03 -26.94 -15.71
N GLN A 241 -15.11 -27.81 -16.14
CA GLN A 241 -14.70 -29.00 -15.38
C GLN A 241 -13.38 -28.83 -14.63
N MET A 242 -12.68 -27.72 -14.82
CA MET A 242 -11.44 -27.40 -14.12
C MET A 242 -11.74 -26.90 -12.70
N GLN A 243 -11.53 -27.75 -11.71
CA GLN A 243 -11.43 -27.34 -10.30
C GLN A 243 -9.97 -27.01 -9.98
N VAL A 244 -9.75 -25.91 -9.25
CA VAL A 244 -8.45 -25.55 -8.70
C VAL A 244 -7.94 -26.74 -7.88
N THR A 245 -6.93 -27.45 -8.39
CA THR A 245 -6.29 -28.55 -7.68
C THR A 245 -5.28 -27.96 -6.71
N GLU A 246 -5.78 -27.36 -5.64
CA GLU A 246 -5.00 -27.27 -4.41
C GLU A 246 -4.99 -28.66 -3.75
N ASN A 247 -3.79 -29.23 -3.65
CA ASN A 247 -3.37 -30.30 -2.75
C ASN A 247 -3.80 -31.77 -3.05
N GLY A 248 -2.79 -32.57 -3.44
CA GLY A 248 -2.80 -34.04 -3.47
C GLY A 248 -1.52 -34.67 -2.87
N ILE A 249 -1.31 -34.43 -1.57
CA ILE A 249 -0.64 -35.18 -0.48
C ILE A 249 0.24 -36.44 -0.77
N ARG A 250 1.53 -36.35 -0.31
CA ARG A 250 2.49 -37.34 0.31
C ARG A 250 2.98 -38.55 -0.51
N ASP A 251 4.24 -38.99 -0.53
CA ASP A 251 5.36 -38.92 0.43
C ASP A 251 6.74 -39.07 -0.29
N ASN A 252 7.79 -38.61 0.40
CA ASN A 252 9.26 -38.85 0.23
C ASN A 252 10.10 -37.59 -0.06
N ASP A 253 10.47 -36.92 1.02
CA ASP A 253 11.80 -36.36 1.29
C ASP A 253 12.57 -35.70 0.15
N ILE A 254 11.95 -34.74 -0.52
CA ILE A 254 12.70 -33.66 -1.15
C ILE A 254 12.15 -32.36 -0.59
N LYS A 255 12.79 -31.86 0.48
CA LYS A 255 12.57 -30.47 0.90
C LYS A 255 12.87 -29.59 -0.32
N PRO A 256 11.92 -28.78 -0.81
CA PRO A 256 12.24 -27.72 -1.76
C PRO A 256 13.41 -26.93 -1.16
N ARG A 257 14.41 -26.58 -1.98
CA ARG A 257 15.43 -25.63 -1.54
C ARG A 257 14.66 -24.36 -1.15
N VAL A 258 14.57 -24.11 0.15
CA VAL A 258 13.98 -22.89 0.69
C VAL A 258 14.68 -21.75 -0.04
N SER A 259 13.90 -20.95 -0.77
CA SER A 259 14.45 -19.81 -1.48
C SER A 259 15.11 -18.89 -0.44
N GLU A 260 16.28 -18.33 -0.73
CA GLU A 260 16.92 -17.37 0.18
C GLU A 260 15.95 -16.22 0.54
N TRP A 261 15.02 -15.89 -0.36
CA TRP A 261 13.94 -14.95 -0.12
C TRP A 261 12.90 -15.42 0.91
N GLU A 262 12.53 -16.70 0.92
CA GLU A 262 11.62 -17.25 1.91
C GLU A 262 12.28 -17.32 3.30
N VAL A 263 13.60 -17.55 3.34
CA VAL A 263 14.38 -17.46 4.58
C VAL A 263 14.45 -16.01 5.07
N ILE A 264 14.71 -15.04 4.18
CA ILE A 264 14.82 -13.61 4.51
C ILE A 264 13.47 -13.02 4.93
N GLN A 265 12.38 -13.43 4.28
CA GLN A 265 11.02 -12.96 4.61
C GLN A 265 10.38 -13.75 5.76
N GLU A 266 11.09 -14.74 6.32
CA GLU A 266 10.54 -15.67 7.31
C GLU A 266 9.20 -16.27 6.84
N ALA A 267 9.05 -16.49 5.53
CA ALA A 267 7.82 -16.92 4.90
C ALA A 267 7.43 -18.32 5.44
N GLY A 268 6.23 -18.42 6.02
CA GLY A 268 5.76 -19.63 6.69
C GLY A 268 6.12 -19.74 8.18
N VAL A 269 6.88 -18.80 8.74
CA VAL A 269 7.10 -18.70 10.19
C VAL A 269 5.97 -17.89 10.82
N LYS A 270 5.28 -18.47 11.81
CA LYS A 270 4.33 -17.72 12.63
C LYS A 270 5.10 -16.77 13.55
N LEU A 271 5.29 -15.54 13.10
CA LEU A 271 5.92 -14.48 13.89
C LEU A 271 5.00 -14.02 15.02
N LYS A 272 5.60 -13.63 16.14
CA LYS A 272 4.87 -13.10 17.29
C LYS A 272 4.47 -11.64 17.01
N PRO A 273 3.16 -11.30 16.99
CA PRO A 273 2.73 -9.91 16.85
C PRO A 273 3.26 -9.04 18.00
N MET A 274 3.78 -7.87 17.65
CA MET A 274 4.31 -6.89 18.60
C MET A 274 3.41 -5.66 18.67
N TYR A 275 3.25 -5.12 19.88
CA TYR A 275 2.38 -3.98 20.17
C TYR A 275 3.08 -2.99 21.10
N GLY A 276 2.62 -1.74 21.08
CA GLY A 276 3.05 -0.68 21.99
C GLY A 276 3.94 0.39 21.34
N PRO A 277 4.53 1.27 22.17
CA PRO A 277 5.40 2.36 21.74
C PRO A 277 6.51 1.87 20.80
N GLY A 278 6.62 2.46 19.60
CA GLY A 278 7.63 2.10 18.61
C GLY A 278 7.32 0.85 17.77
N TYR A 279 6.21 0.16 18.02
CA TYR A 279 5.76 -1.02 17.27
C TYR A 279 4.52 -0.73 16.43
N THR A 280 4.39 0.50 15.93
CA THR A 280 3.23 0.92 15.13
C THR A 280 3.50 0.70 13.65
N GLY A 281 2.64 -0.08 12.98
CA GLY A 281 2.70 -0.27 11.53
C GLY A 281 2.27 0.99 10.75
N MET A 282 2.73 1.10 9.50
CA MET A 282 2.24 2.12 8.56
C MET A 282 1.51 1.43 7.41
N LYS A 283 0.28 1.88 7.13
CA LYS A 283 -0.51 1.39 6.01
C LYS A 283 0.18 1.74 4.69
N ASN A 284 0.16 0.81 3.72
CA ASN A 284 0.61 1.08 2.36
C ASN A 284 -0.42 1.98 1.65
N LEU A 285 0.04 3.01 0.95
CA LEU A 285 -0.77 4.01 0.26
C LEU A 285 -0.67 3.88 -1.28
N GLY A 286 -0.38 2.67 -1.78
CA GLY A 286 0.01 2.42 -3.15
C GLY A 286 1.51 2.67 -3.33
N ASN A 287 2.29 1.59 -3.44
CA ASN A 287 3.75 1.57 -3.59
C ASN A 287 4.53 2.42 -2.57
N SER A 288 4.00 2.66 -1.36
CA SER A 288 4.65 3.52 -0.36
C SER A 288 5.58 2.78 0.60
N CYS A 289 6.03 1.57 0.25
CA CYS A 289 6.88 0.74 1.12
C CYS A 289 8.25 1.38 1.40
N TYR A 290 8.85 2.05 0.41
CA TYR A 290 10.11 2.79 0.56
C TYR A 290 10.00 3.88 1.64
N LEU A 291 8.91 4.65 1.61
CA LEU A 291 8.61 5.69 2.60
C LEU A 291 8.45 5.06 3.97
N ASN A 292 7.63 4.01 4.07
CA ASN A 292 7.37 3.34 5.33
C ASN A 292 8.68 2.78 5.95
N ALA A 293 9.52 2.12 5.15
CA ALA A 293 10.79 1.57 5.61
C ALA A 293 11.75 2.65 6.12
N VAL A 294 11.95 3.72 5.34
CA VAL A 294 12.83 4.84 5.74
C VAL A 294 12.30 5.53 6.99
N MET A 295 11.00 5.81 7.07
CA MET A 295 10.44 6.52 8.23
C MET A 295 10.47 5.67 9.51
N GLN A 296 10.29 4.34 9.44
CA GLN A 296 10.51 3.46 10.60
C GLN A 296 11.98 3.54 11.08
N ALA A 297 12.94 3.49 10.16
CA ALA A 297 14.35 3.56 10.51
C ALA A 297 14.71 4.92 11.13
N ILE A 298 14.25 6.02 10.53
CA ILE A 298 14.48 7.39 11.02
C ILE A 298 13.94 7.59 12.44
N PHE A 299 12.70 7.19 12.72
CA PHE A 299 12.12 7.36 14.05
C PHE A 299 12.59 6.33 15.07
N SER A 300 13.44 5.37 14.68
CA SER A 300 14.18 4.52 15.62
C SER A 300 15.45 5.21 16.15
N ILE A 301 15.85 6.35 15.58
CA ILE A 301 17.07 7.08 15.95
C ILE A 301 16.77 8.13 17.02
N PRO A 302 17.44 8.11 18.19
CA PRO A 302 17.15 9.02 19.30
C PRO A 302 17.18 10.52 18.96
N GLU A 303 18.07 10.95 18.08
CA GLU A 303 18.20 12.35 17.65
C GLU A 303 16.90 12.85 16.99
N PHE A 304 16.31 12.06 16.09
CA PHE A 304 15.03 12.37 15.46
C PHE A 304 13.86 12.30 16.44
N GLN A 305 13.88 11.34 17.38
CA GLN A 305 12.87 11.26 18.43
C GLN A 305 12.89 12.50 19.31
N ARG A 306 14.06 12.94 19.79
CA ARG A 306 14.20 14.16 20.59
C ARG A 306 13.78 15.40 19.80
N ALA A 307 14.26 15.52 18.57
CA ALA A 307 14.01 16.68 17.71
C ALA A 307 12.53 16.91 17.41
N TYR A 308 11.77 15.85 17.08
CA TYR A 308 10.38 15.97 16.62
C TYR A 308 9.33 15.53 17.64
N VAL A 309 9.57 14.46 18.40
CA VAL A 309 8.60 13.92 19.36
C VAL A 309 8.81 14.53 20.75
N GLY A 310 10.07 14.67 21.18
CA GLY A 310 10.41 15.34 22.44
C GLY A 310 10.00 16.82 22.47
N ASN A 311 10.11 17.51 21.33
CA ASN A 311 9.72 18.92 21.17
C ASN A 311 8.30 19.12 20.62
N LEU A 312 7.47 18.09 20.55
CA LEU A 312 6.14 18.14 19.93
C LEU A 312 5.26 19.31 20.42
N PRO A 313 5.13 19.59 21.75
CA PRO A 313 4.31 20.69 22.22
C PRO A 313 4.75 22.03 21.62
N ARG A 314 6.07 22.28 21.59
CA ARG A 314 6.68 23.49 21.04
C ARG A 314 6.45 23.59 19.54
N ILE A 315 6.67 22.51 18.79
CA ILE A 315 6.45 22.50 17.33
C ILE A 315 5.00 22.88 17.02
N PHE A 316 4.04 22.30 17.72
CA PHE A 316 2.63 22.61 17.51
C PHE A 316 2.24 24.01 18.02
N ASP A 317 2.93 24.57 19.02
CA ASP A 317 2.68 25.95 19.51
C ASP A 317 3.22 27.01 18.56
N TYR A 318 4.31 26.74 17.85
CA TYR A 318 4.89 27.66 16.86
C TYR A 318 4.53 27.33 15.41
N SER A 319 3.68 26.32 15.18
CA SER A 319 3.18 25.99 13.85
C SER A 319 2.44 27.17 13.19
N PRO A 320 2.51 27.30 11.85
CA PRO A 320 1.75 28.31 11.11
C PRO A 320 0.23 28.06 11.20
N LEU A 321 -0.55 29.01 10.69
CA LEU A 321 -2.02 28.93 10.67
C LEU A 321 -2.54 27.68 9.96
N ASP A 322 -1.87 27.26 8.89
CA ASP A 322 -2.09 25.98 8.23
C ASP A 322 -0.97 24.97 8.57
N PRO A 323 -1.15 24.14 9.61
CA PRO A 323 -0.17 23.12 10.00
C PRO A 323 -0.05 21.95 9.03
N THR A 324 -0.95 21.84 8.04
CA THR A 324 -0.87 20.78 7.02
C THR A 324 0.27 21.01 6.03
N GLN A 325 0.69 22.27 5.89
CA GLN A 325 1.77 22.71 5.01
C GLN A 325 3.08 22.99 5.78
N ASP A 326 3.20 22.52 7.02
CA ASP A 326 4.41 22.71 7.83
C ASP A 326 5.18 21.39 8.00
N PHE A 327 6.44 21.38 7.55
CA PHE A 327 7.29 20.19 7.60
C PHE A 327 7.47 19.66 9.02
N ASN A 328 7.80 20.55 9.97
CA ASN A 328 8.08 20.18 11.35
C ASN A 328 6.83 19.59 12.03
N THR A 329 5.66 20.17 11.79
CA THR A 329 4.39 19.64 12.29
C THR A 329 4.07 18.28 11.70
N GLN A 330 4.28 18.07 10.39
CA GLN A 330 4.04 16.76 9.76
C GLN A 330 5.02 15.68 10.26
N MET A 331 6.30 16.02 10.44
CA MET A 331 7.30 15.12 11.03
C MET A 331 6.96 14.77 12.49
N ALA A 332 6.63 15.76 13.32
CA ALA A 332 6.25 15.54 14.72
C ALA A 332 4.97 14.69 14.84
N LYS A 333 3.97 14.94 13.97
CA LYS A 333 2.74 14.14 13.90
C LYS A 333 3.04 12.68 13.56
N LEU A 334 3.87 12.43 12.55
CA LEU A 334 4.23 11.07 12.14
C LEU A 334 5.02 10.35 13.24
N GLY A 335 6.04 11.00 13.79
CA GLY A 335 6.86 10.45 14.87
C GLY A 335 6.04 10.11 16.11
N HIS A 336 5.11 10.98 16.51
CA HIS A 336 4.19 10.69 17.61
C HIS A 336 3.27 9.52 17.29
N GLY A 337 2.75 9.44 16.06
CA GLY A 337 1.95 8.31 15.61
C GLY A 337 2.69 6.98 15.73
N LEU A 338 3.99 6.96 15.42
CA LEU A 338 4.82 5.75 15.50
C LEU A 338 5.18 5.38 16.95
N LEU A 339 5.58 6.37 17.76
CA LEU A 339 6.22 6.15 19.06
C LEU A 339 5.25 6.20 20.24
N SER A 340 4.06 6.76 20.11
CA SER A 340 3.12 6.91 21.25
C SER A 340 2.53 5.59 21.74
N GLY A 341 2.44 4.57 20.87
CA GLY A 341 1.73 3.31 21.15
C GLY A 341 0.20 3.43 21.07
N GLN A 342 -0.36 4.61 20.78
CA GLN A 342 -1.81 4.80 20.67
C GLN A 342 -2.44 3.96 19.54
N TYR A 343 -1.68 3.75 18.47
CA TYR A 343 -2.11 3.07 17.24
C TYR A 343 -1.56 1.64 17.12
N SER A 344 -0.97 1.11 18.20
CA SER A 344 -0.42 -0.24 18.29
C SER A 344 -0.84 -0.86 19.61
N LYS A 345 -2.13 -1.21 19.71
CA LYS A 345 -2.72 -1.82 20.91
C LYS A 345 -3.01 -3.30 20.65
N PRO A 346 -2.80 -4.18 21.64
CA PRO A 346 -3.16 -5.58 21.48
C PRO A 346 -4.68 -5.75 21.35
N PRO A 347 -5.15 -6.85 20.71
CA PRO A 347 -6.56 -7.21 20.66
C PRO A 347 -7.22 -7.20 22.04
N MET A 348 -8.48 -6.79 22.12
CA MET A 348 -9.27 -7.04 23.32
C MET A 348 -9.47 -8.55 23.51
N LYS A 349 -9.58 -9.01 24.76
CA LYS A 349 -9.73 -10.45 25.09
C LYS A 349 -10.93 -11.11 24.40
N SER A 350 -11.98 -10.36 24.07
CA SER A 350 -13.15 -10.82 23.31
C SER A 350 -12.82 -11.14 21.85
N GLU A 351 -11.99 -10.32 21.20
CA GLU A 351 -11.54 -10.51 19.81
C GLU A 351 -10.58 -11.69 19.67
N LEU A 352 -9.73 -11.92 20.68
CA LEU A 352 -8.86 -13.09 20.77
C LEU A 352 -9.64 -14.40 20.78
N ILE A 353 -10.81 -14.45 21.44
CA ILE A 353 -11.66 -15.64 21.48
C ILE A 353 -12.30 -15.89 20.10
N GLU A 354 -12.78 -14.84 19.41
CA GLU A 354 -13.28 -14.98 18.03
C GLU A 354 -12.20 -15.42 17.03
N GLN A 355 -10.99 -14.87 17.11
CA GLN A 355 -9.87 -15.24 16.22
C GLN A 355 -9.45 -16.70 16.39
N VAL A 356 -9.50 -17.22 17.62
CA VAL A 356 -9.24 -18.64 17.91
C VAL A 356 -10.37 -19.54 17.41
N MET A 357 -11.62 -19.06 17.41
CA MET A 357 -12.79 -19.85 16.98
C MET A 357 -13.02 -19.87 15.47
N LYS A 358 -12.56 -18.86 14.72
CA LYS A 358 -12.81 -18.73 13.27
C LYS A 358 -11.61 -19.10 12.38
N GLU A 359 -10.44 -19.39 12.92
CA GLU A 359 -9.17 -19.57 12.16
C GLU A 359 -8.83 -18.44 11.17
N GLU A 360 -9.55 -17.32 11.21
CA GLU A 360 -9.34 -16.15 10.37
C GLU A 360 -8.60 -15.07 11.18
N HIS A 361 -7.42 -14.68 10.71
CA HIS A 361 -6.78 -13.45 11.17
C HIS A 361 -7.54 -12.28 10.57
N LYS A 362 -8.61 -11.81 11.24
CA LYS A 362 -9.23 -10.52 10.89
C LYS A 362 -8.11 -9.46 10.87
N PRO A 363 -7.89 -8.74 9.76
CA PRO A 363 -6.89 -7.68 9.69
C PRO A 363 -7.29 -6.61 10.69
N GLN A 364 -6.61 -6.63 11.83
CA GLN A 364 -6.88 -5.70 12.89
C GLN A 364 -6.46 -4.30 12.42
N HIS A 365 -7.28 -3.28 12.75
CA HIS A 365 -7.09 -1.86 12.40
C HIS A 365 -5.84 -1.24 13.07
N ASN A 366 -4.68 -1.86 12.90
CA ASN A 366 -3.45 -1.50 13.60
C ASN A 366 -2.52 -0.75 12.65
N GLY A 367 -2.12 0.44 13.08
CA GLY A 367 -1.19 1.29 12.34
C GLY A 367 -1.77 2.61 11.84
N ILE A 368 -0.88 3.45 11.36
CA ILE A 368 -1.17 4.82 10.92
C ILE A 368 -1.17 4.91 9.40
N SER A 369 -1.95 5.85 8.86
CA SER A 369 -2.01 6.16 7.42
C SER A 369 -1.32 7.51 7.17
N PRO A 370 -0.07 7.55 6.69
CA PRO A 370 0.71 8.78 6.58
C PRO A 370 0.37 9.61 5.31
N ARG A 371 -0.90 9.66 4.88
CA ARG A 371 -1.31 10.34 3.64
C ARG A 371 -0.94 11.82 3.60
N MET A 372 -1.21 12.54 4.69
CA MET A 372 -0.89 13.97 4.81
C MET A 372 0.63 14.22 4.74
N PHE A 373 1.41 13.33 5.35
CA PHE A 373 2.87 13.38 5.32
C PHE A 373 3.41 13.11 3.90
N LYS A 374 2.96 12.01 3.25
CA LYS A 374 3.33 11.68 1.87
C LYS A 374 2.99 12.84 0.92
N ALA A 375 1.77 13.37 0.99
CA ALA A 375 1.36 14.48 0.14
C ALA A 375 2.24 15.74 0.32
N PHE A 376 2.68 16.00 1.55
CA PHE A 376 3.55 17.15 1.85
C PHE A 376 4.97 16.96 1.30
N ILE A 377 5.65 15.87 1.67
CA ILE A 377 7.07 15.66 1.31
C ILE A 377 7.28 15.44 -0.19
N SER A 378 6.24 14.94 -0.87
CA SER A 378 6.25 14.67 -2.31
C SER A 378 5.89 15.89 -3.15
N LYS A 379 5.44 16.99 -2.54
CA LYS A 379 4.92 18.16 -3.25
C LYS A 379 5.99 18.77 -4.16
N GLY A 380 5.74 18.74 -5.47
CA GLY A 380 6.64 19.31 -6.48
C GLY A 380 7.85 18.44 -6.83
N HIS A 381 7.95 17.21 -6.32
CA HIS A 381 9.02 16.28 -6.66
C HIS A 381 8.58 15.30 -7.76
N PRO A 382 9.29 15.20 -8.91
CA PRO A 382 8.84 14.41 -10.06
C PRO A 382 8.68 12.90 -9.77
N GLU A 383 9.57 12.35 -8.94
CA GLU A 383 9.51 10.95 -8.52
C GLU A 383 8.44 10.72 -7.43
N PHE A 384 8.58 11.38 -6.28
CA PHE A 384 7.73 11.11 -5.12
C PHE A 384 6.29 11.62 -5.22
N SER A 385 5.96 12.54 -6.13
CA SER A 385 4.57 12.97 -6.36
C SER A 385 3.71 11.89 -7.02
N SER A 386 4.35 10.92 -7.68
CA SER A 386 3.67 9.79 -8.30
C SER A 386 3.43 8.64 -7.31
N ASN A 387 2.56 7.70 -7.68
CA ASN A 387 2.27 6.50 -6.89
C ASN A 387 3.06 5.26 -7.35
N ARG A 388 4.15 5.44 -8.12
CA ARG A 388 5.02 4.33 -8.54
C ARG A 388 5.96 3.89 -7.42
N GLN A 389 6.57 2.73 -7.60
CA GLN A 389 7.65 2.27 -6.73
C GLN A 389 8.86 3.20 -6.85
N GLN A 390 9.53 3.45 -5.73
CA GLN A 390 10.67 4.36 -5.66
C GLN A 390 11.81 3.77 -4.84
N ASP A 391 13.00 4.28 -5.09
CA ASP A 391 14.21 3.87 -4.37
C ASP A 391 14.25 4.48 -2.95
N ALA A 392 14.62 3.66 -1.97
CA ALA A 392 14.67 4.06 -0.56
C ALA A 392 15.84 4.99 -0.25
N GLN A 393 16.97 4.84 -0.93
CA GLN A 393 18.14 5.69 -0.76
C GLN A 393 17.88 7.10 -1.33
N GLU A 394 17.24 7.19 -2.49
CA GLU A 394 16.84 8.48 -3.08
C GLU A 394 15.86 9.21 -2.16
N PHE A 395 14.84 8.51 -1.66
CA PHE A 395 13.89 9.07 -0.72
C PHE A 395 14.53 9.51 0.60
N PHE A 396 15.48 8.73 1.13
CA PHE A 396 16.24 9.11 2.33
C PHE A 396 17.02 10.41 2.10
N LEU A 397 17.76 10.55 1.00
CA LEU A 397 18.50 11.77 0.71
C LEU A 397 17.56 12.97 0.51
N HIS A 398 16.41 12.78 -0.14
CA HIS A 398 15.38 13.81 -0.25
C HIS A 398 14.88 14.25 1.13
N LEU A 399 14.60 13.30 2.02
CA LEU A 399 14.21 13.58 3.41
C LEU A 399 15.30 14.35 4.17
N ILE A 400 16.57 13.94 4.07
CA ILE A 400 17.69 14.65 4.72
C ILE A 400 17.75 16.09 4.23
N ASN A 401 17.66 16.33 2.92
CA ASN A 401 17.62 17.69 2.37
C ASN A 401 16.44 18.51 2.90
N LEU A 402 15.26 17.89 3.09
CA LEU A 402 14.11 18.58 3.70
C LEU A 402 14.36 18.92 5.17
N VAL A 403 15.00 18.04 5.93
CA VAL A 403 15.39 18.29 7.32
C VAL A 403 16.37 19.45 7.40
N GLU A 404 17.39 19.51 6.54
CA GLU A 404 18.35 20.61 6.53
C GLU A 404 17.74 21.96 6.17
N ARG A 405 16.73 21.94 5.27
CA ARG A 405 15.99 23.16 4.88
C ARG A 405 15.01 23.63 5.95
N ASN A 406 14.61 22.77 6.87
CA ASN A 406 13.60 23.05 7.89
C ASN A 406 14.16 22.74 9.29
N PRO A 407 15.07 23.58 9.81
CA PRO A 407 15.68 23.34 11.11
C PRO A 407 14.61 23.32 12.22
N VAL A 408 14.73 22.35 13.13
CA VAL A 408 13.85 22.22 14.29
C VAL A 408 14.65 22.57 15.56
N GLY A 409 14.57 23.83 15.98
CA GLY A 409 15.40 24.34 17.07
C GLY A 409 16.86 24.57 16.64
N SER A 410 17.80 24.34 17.57
CA SER A 410 19.23 24.68 17.37
C SER A 410 20.09 23.52 16.85
N GLU A 411 19.67 22.27 17.06
CA GLU A 411 20.42 21.08 16.64
C GLU A 411 19.72 20.42 15.45
N ASN A 412 20.50 20.05 14.44
CA ASN A 412 19.98 19.40 13.25
C ASN A 412 20.06 17.87 13.42
N PRO A 413 18.94 17.13 13.44
CA PRO A 413 18.98 15.68 13.61
C PRO A 413 19.68 14.96 12.45
N SER A 414 19.82 15.57 11.25
CA SER A 414 20.58 14.95 10.15
C SER A 414 22.08 14.85 10.41
N ASP A 415 22.61 15.62 11.37
CA ASP A 415 24.04 15.58 11.70
C ASP A 415 24.50 14.21 12.22
N VAL A 416 23.58 13.36 12.71
CA VAL A 416 23.88 11.97 13.12
C VAL A 416 24.42 11.11 11.98
N PHE A 417 24.05 11.44 10.74
CA PHE A 417 24.50 10.73 9.54
C PHE A 417 25.70 11.41 8.87
N ARG A 418 25.99 12.65 9.24
CA ARG A 418 26.93 13.48 8.50
C ARG A 418 28.37 13.11 8.82
N PHE A 419 29.16 12.85 7.79
CA PHE A 419 30.60 12.61 7.92
C PHE A 419 31.40 13.30 6.81
N LEU A 420 32.72 13.35 6.98
CA LEU A 420 33.66 13.86 5.98
C LEU A 420 34.35 12.70 5.29
N VAL A 421 34.35 12.71 3.96
CA VAL A 421 35.12 11.81 3.10
C VAL A 421 36.39 12.54 2.68
N GLU A 422 37.54 11.97 3.00
CA GLU A 422 38.83 12.39 2.46
C GLU A 422 39.14 11.63 1.16
N GLU A 423 39.22 12.34 0.05
CA GLU A 423 39.59 11.80 -1.26
C GLU A 423 41.05 12.12 -1.57
N ARG A 424 41.88 11.08 -1.65
CA ARG A 424 43.29 11.19 -2.02
C ARG A 424 43.49 10.83 -3.49
N THR A 425 43.75 11.83 -4.32
CA THR A 425 44.13 11.65 -5.73
C THR A 425 45.65 11.66 -5.88
N GLN A 426 46.21 10.68 -6.60
CA GLN A 426 47.65 10.57 -6.83
C GLN A 426 47.94 10.54 -8.34
N CYS A 427 48.80 11.45 -8.81
CA CYS A 427 49.28 11.42 -10.18
C CYS A 427 50.17 10.19 -10.41
N CYS A 428 49.83 9.34 -11.37
CA CYS A 428 50.58 8.10 -11.65
C CYS A 428 52.03 8.35 -12.11
N GLN A 429 52.27 9.45 -12.82
CA GLN A 429 53.61 9.79 -13.34
C GLN A 429 54.47 10.52 -12.30
N SER A 430 53.98 11.63 -11.75
CA SER A 430 54.77 12.50 -10.86
C SER A 430 54.76 12.06 -9.39
N ARG A 431 53.92 11.08 -9.04
CA ARG A 431 53.65 10.62 -7.66
C ARG A 431 53.16 11.70 -6.68
N LYS A 432 52.93 12.93 -7.14
CA LYS A 432 52.32 14.01 -6.35
C LYS A 432 50.87 13.66 -6.01
N VAL A 433 50.43 14.14 -4.85
CA VAL A 433 49.12 13.86 -4.28
C VAL A 433 48.33 15.15 -4.07
N ARG A 434 47.00 15.04 -4.12
CA ARG A 434 46.05 16.07 -3.69
C ARG A 434 45.00 15.39 -2.83
N TYR A 435 44.68 16.04 -1.71
CA TYR A 435 43.60 15.66 -0.81
C TYR A 435 42.46 16.64 -0.99
N THR A 436 41.24 16.13 -1.07
CA THR A 436 40.00 16.91 -1.09
C THR A 436 39.03 16.32 -0.10
N GLU A 437 38.33 17.16 0.64
CA GLU A 437 37.31 16.74 1.59
C GLU A 437 35.92 17.04 1.03
N ARG A 438 34.97 16.13 1.25
CA ARG A 438 33.55 16.36 0.96
C ARG A 438 32.68 15.82 2.08
N VAL A 439 31.54 16.47 2.30
CA VAL A 439 30.51 15.99 3.23
C VAL A 439 29.70 14.90 2.54
N ASP A 440 29.38 13.84 3.27
CA ASP A 440 28.49 12.78 2.82
C ASP A 440 27.60 12.30 3.99
N TYR A 441 26.53 11.58 3.65
CA TYR A 441 25.58 10.98 4.59
C TYR A 441 25.48 9.46 4.41
N ILE A 442 25.99 8.91 3.30
CA ILE A 442 25.89 7.50 2.97
C ILE A 442 27.22 6.99 2.41
N MET A 443 27.78 5.96 3.02
CA MET A 443 28.89 5.22 2.43
C MET A 443 28.36 4.24 1.38
N GLN A 444 28.76 4.42 0.12
CA GLN A 444 28.46 3.50 -0.96
C GLN A 444 29.40 2.30 -0.91
N LEU A 445 28.89 1.12 -0.56
CA LEU A 445 29.67 -0.11 -0.46
C LEU A 445 29.64 -0.87 -1.80
N PRO A 446 30.78 -1.04 -2.50
CA PRO A 446 30.82 -1.81 -3.73
C PRO A 446 30.70 -3.31 -3.43
N VAL A 447 29.92 -4.02 -4.27
CA VAL A 447 29.79 -5.49 -4.21
C VAL A 447 30.64 -6.11 -5.30
N ALA A 448 31.79 -6.67 -4.92
CA ALA A 448 32.74 -7.30 -5.84
C ALA A 448 32.29 -8.72 -6.22
N MET A 449 31.59 -8.85 -7.35
CA MET A 449 31.03 -10.14 -7.82
C MET A 449 32.10 -11.22 -8.02
N GLU A 450 33.34 -10.82 -8.33
CA GLU A 450 34.48 -11.72 -8.46
C GLU A 450 34.87 -12.44 -7.15
N ALA A 451 34.50 -11.87 -5.99
CA ALA A 451 34.77 -12.40 -4.66
C ALA A 451 33.66 -13.34 -4.15
N ALA A 452 32.64 -13.63 -4.97
CA ALA A 452 31.57 -14.57 -4.62
C ALA A 452 32.14 -15.97 -4.33
N THR A 453 31.76 -16.55 -3.19
CA THR A 453 32.24 -17.86 -2.71
C THR A 453 31.41 -19.03 -3.26
N ASN A 454 30.30 -18.74 -3.93
CA ASN A 454 29.31 -19.68 -4.45
C ASN A 454 29.30 -19.75 -5.99
N LYS A 455 30.47 -19.65 -6.62
CA LYS A 455 30.61 -19.78 -8.08
C LYS A 455 30.27 -21.17 -8.61
#